data_AF-A0A5P8P1A1-F1
#
_entry.id   AF-A0A5P8P1A1-F1
#
_cell.length_a   1.000
_cell.length_b   1.000
_cell.length_c   1.000
_cell.angle_alpha   90.00
_cell.angle_beta   90.00
_cell.angle_gamma   90.00
#
_symmetry.space_group_name_H-M   'P 1'
#
loop_
_entity.id
_entity.type
_entity.pdbx_description
1 polymer ?
#
loop_
_entity_poly.entity_id
_entity_poly.type
_entity_poly.pdbx_seq_one_letter_code
_entity_poly.pdbx_strand_id
1 'polypeptide(L)'
;MKTVDYRLQKEIQNIKPDAQQEWFKNYVREVLESNKPYYAKADYLGLSIQEIQNKIDYLSEDIKEMQTLKKNLTNAKAIALEAIASVLEEYGIDRLDGTAISSITITPQKTKIKESLSILDPDALIKLGYFKAVVDEDAVKEAMKTLESMDEIDRHTQIEVEKVLIPSKIKINSKRNQKNHQASELLNLVDSQEAA
;
A
#
# COMPACT_ATOMS: atom_id res chain seq x y z
N MET A 1 15.95 -0.26 15.82
CA MET A 1 16.44 -0.55 14.45
C MET A 1 17.92 -0.93 14.55
N LYS A 2 18.34 -2.08 14.00
CA LYS A 2 19.79 -2.42 13.96
C LYS A 2 20.49 -1.44 13.01
N THR A 3 21.67 -0.99 13.40
CA THR A 3 22.48 0.10 12.78
C THR A 3 23.53 -0.39 11.78
N VAL A 4 23.37 -1.60 11.22
CA VAL A 4 24.28 -2.08 10.18
C VAL A 4 23.70 -1.67 8.84
N ASP A 5 24.08 -0.50 8.34
CA ASP A 5 23.74 -0.06 6.99
C ASP A 5 24.80 -0.56 6.02
N TYR A 6 24.52 -1.69 5.37
CA TYR A 6 25.37 -2.23 4.31
C TYR A 6 25.45 -1.24 3.14
N ARG A 7 26.59 -1.20 2.44
CA ARG A 7 26.79 -0.29 1.30
C ARG A 7 25.73 -0.51 0.22
N LEU A 8 25.51 -1.77 -0.18
CA LEU A 8 24.46 -2.13 -1.14
C LEU A 8 23.06 -1.74 -0.68
N GLN A 9 22.76 -1.83 0.62
CA GLN A 9 21.47 -1.43 1.17
C GLN A 9 21.21 0.08 1.02
N LYS A 10 22.24 0.92 1.21
CA LYS A 10 22.16 2.36 0.95
C LYS A 10 21.99 2.66 -0.53
N GLU A 11 22.73 1.96 -1.39
CA GLU A 11 22.59 2.09 -2.83
C GLU A 11 21.17 1.72 -3.29
N ILE A 12 20.58 0.63 -2.79
CA ILE A 12 19.20 0.23 -3.11
C ILE A 12 18.19 1.31 -2.70
N GLN A 13 18.36 1.96 -1.54
CA GLN A 13 17.48 3.05 -1.10
C GLN A 13 17.54 4.28 -2.01
N ASN A 14 18.67 4.49 -2.69
CA ASN A 14 18.88 5.64 -3.56
C ASN A 14 18.46 5.39 -5.02
N ILE A 15 17.92 4.20 -5.33
CA ILE A 15 17.41 3.89 -6.66
C ILE A 15 16.24 4.81 -6.99
N LYS A 16 16.41 5.67 -8.01
CA LYS A 16 15.36 6.53 -8.53
C LYS A 16 14.56 5.79 -9.61
N PRO A 17 13.24 6.05 -9.73
CA PRO A 17 12.38 5.38 -10.73
C PRO A 17 12.77 5.64 -12.19
N ASP A 18 13.42 6.77 -12.45
CA ASP A 18 13.58 7.34 -13.80
C ASP A 18 15.02 7.24 -14.35
N ALA A 19 15.97 6.77 -13.53
CA ALA A 19 17.34 6.57 -13.99
C ALA A 19 17.45 5.18 -14.64
N GLN A 20 18.03 5.09 -15.85
CA GLN A 20 18.61 3.84 -16.31
C GLN A 20 19.61 3.39 -15.23
N GLN A 21 19.25 2.34 -14.50
CA GLN A 21 19.95 1.86 -13.31
C GLN A 21 21.29 1.19 -13.66
N GLU A 22 21.99 1.69 -14.67
CA GLU A 22 23.21 1.09 -15.20
C GLU A 22 24.34 1.13 -14.17
N TRP A 23 24.40 2.19 -13.36
CA TRP A 23 25.29 2.26 -12.21
C TRP A 23 25.02 1.11 -11.21
N PHE A 24 23.75 0.80 -10.95
CA PHE A 24 23.36 -0.27 -10.02
C PHE A 24 23.65 -1.65 -10.63
N LYS A 25 23.39 -1.83 -11.92
CA LYS A 25 23.77 -3.04 -12.66
C LYS A 25 25.29 -3.25 -12.65
N ASN A 26 26.07 -2.19 -12.84
CA ASN A 26 27.53 -2.24 -12.75
C ASN A 26 27.98 -2.63 -11.34
N TYR A 27 27.38 -2.06 -10.30
CA TYR A 27 27.67 -2.46 -8.92
C TYR A 27 27.34 -3.94 -8.66
N VAL A 28 26.22 -4.43 -9.17
CA VAL A 28 25.88 -5.86 -9.08
C VAL A 28 26.89 -6.73 -9.86
N ARG A 29 27.35 -6.28 -11.04
CA ARG A 29 28.42 -6.96 -11.79
C ARG A 29 29.72 -7.01 -10.98
N GLU A 30 30.16 -5.91 -10.39
CA GLU A 30 31.34 -5.85 -9.52
C GLU A 30 31.25 -6.83 -8.35
N VAL A 31 30.09 -6.91 -7.68
CA VAL A 31 29.84 -7.88 -6.61
C VAL A 31 29.96 -9.32 -7.14
N LEU A 32 29.40 -9.61 -8.32
CA LEU A 32 29.45 -10.93 -8.93
C LEU A 32 30.83 -11.31 -9.48
N GLU A 33 31.62 -10.33 -9.92
CA GLU A 33 32.98 -10.49 -10.45
C GLU A 33 34.05 -10.48 -9.36
N SER A 34 33.71 -10.06 -8.14
CA SER A 34 34.63 -10.10 -6.99
C SER A 34 35.21 -11.50 -6.74
N ASN A 35 36.40 -11.59 -6.13
CA ASN A 35 37.04 -12.89 -5.82
C ASN A 35 36.36 -13.66 -4.67
N LYS A 36 35.15 -13.26 -4.27
CA LYS A 36 34.39 -13.84 -3.15
C LYS A 36 33.67 -15.12 -3.61
N PRO A 37 33.47 -16.10 -2.73
CA PRO A 37 32.77 -17.33 -3.09
C PRO A 37 31.29 -17.06 -3.41
N TYR A 38 30.70 -17.88 -4.30
CA TYR A 38 29.34 -17.68 -4.81
C TYR A 38 28.27 -17.58 -3.71
N TYR A 39 28.40 -18.34 -2.62
CA TYR A 39 27.45 -18.27 -1.52
C TYR A 39 27.51 -16.92 -0.79
N ALA A 40 28.69 -16.33 -0.60
CA ALA A 40 28.84 -15.05 0.08
C ALA A 40 28.29 -13.90 -0.77
N LYS A 41 28.43 -13.98 -2.10
CA LYS A 41 27.79 -13.05 -3.05
C LYS A 41 26.27 -13.13 -2.99
N ALA A 42 25.73 -14.35 -2.97
CA ALA A 42 24.29 -14.58 -2.86
C ALA A 42 23.73 -14.09 -1.52
N ASP A 43 24.44 -14.36 -0.42
CA ASP A 43 24.08 -13.87 0.91
C ASP A 43 24.13 -12.32 0.95
N TYR A 44 25.14 -11.69 0.35
CA TYR A 44 25.25 -10.23 0.28
C TYR A 44 24.09 -9.56 -0.46
N LEU A 45 23.77 -10.06 -1.67
CA LEU A 45 22.63 -9.54 -2.44
C LEU A 45 21.29 -9.83 -1.74
N GLY A 46 21.11 -11.07 -1.26
CA GLY A 46 19.87 -11.52 -0.66
C GLY A 46 19.55 -10.83 0.66
N LEU A 47 20.53 -10.76 1.56
CA LEU A 47 20.37 -10.15 2.88
C LEU A 47 20.19 -8.63 2.77
N SER A 48 20.89 -7.96 1.86
CA SER A 48 20.71 -6.52 1.63
C SER A 48 19.28 -6.17 1.21
N ILE A 49 18.68 -6.97 0.32
CA ILE A 49 17.27 -6.79 -0.10
C ILE A 49 16.32 -7.18 1.04
N GLN A 50 16.61 -8.26 1.77
CA GLN A 50 15.80 -8.68 2.92
C GLN A 50 15.75 -7.62 4.03
N GLU A 51 16.84 -6.88 4.27
CA GLU A 51 16.84 -5.78 5.23
C GLU A 51 16.02 -4.58 4.77
N ILE A 52 15.91 -4.32 3.46
CA ILE A 52 14.95 -3.33 2.94
C ILE A 52 13.53 -3.80 3.22
N GLN A 53 13.22 -5.08 3.00
CA GLN A 53 11.91 -5.64 3.33
C GLN A 53 11.61 -5.51 4.84
N ASN A 54 12.57 -5.82 5.71
CA ASN A 54 12.41 -5.64 7.17
C ASN A 54 12.09 -4.17 7.53
N LYS A 55 12.77 -3.21 6.89
CA LYS A 55 12.49 -1.77 7.08
C LYS A 55 11.07 -1.41 6.60
N ILE A 56 10.63 -1.94 5.46
CA ILE A 56 9.27 -1.75 4.94
C ILE A 56 8.24 -2.33 5.91
N ASP A 57 8.47 -3.53 6.45
CA ASP A 57 7.55 -4.20 7.36
C ASP A 57 7.42 -3.43 8.68
N TYR A 58 8.54 -2.95 9.23
CA TYR A 58 8.54 -2.10 10.43
C TYR A 58 7.76 -0.79 10.21
N LEU A 59 8.02 -0.08 9.11
CA LEU A 59 7.28 1.14 8.78
C LEU A 59 5.79 0.86 8.56
N SER A 60 5.46 -0.28 7.98
CA SER A 60 4.06 -0.69 7.78
C SER A 60 3.34 -0.92 9.10
N GLU A 61 4.02 -1.47 10.10
CA GLU A 61 3.45 -1.63 11.44
C GLU A 61 3.27 -0.29 12.15
N ASP A 62 4.29 0.58 12.13
CA ASP A 62 4.20 1.94 12.69
C ASP A 62 3.05 2.74 12.04
N ILE A 63 2.84 2.60 10.73
CA ILE A 63 1.70 3.23 10.02
C ILE A 63 0.36 2.73 10.56
N LYS A 64 0.20 1.42 10.81
CA LYS A 64 -1.05 0.89 11.38
C LYS A 64 -1.30 1.43 12.79
N GLU A 65 -0.26 1.50 13.61
CA GLU A 65 -0.37 2.06 14.96
C GLU A 65 -0.76 3.54 14.90
N MET A 66 -0.09 4.33 14.05
CA MET A 66 -0.40 5.75 13.85
C MET A 66 -1.83 5.96 13.33
N GLN A 67 -2.30 5.12 12.41
CA GLN A 67 -3.69 5.17 11.92
C GLN A 67 -4.69 4.86 13.03
N THR A 68 -4.39 3.89 13.88
CA THR A 68 -5.22 3.52 15.04
C THR A 68 -5.28 4.67 16.04
N LEU A 69 -4.13 5.27 16.38
CA LEU A 69 -4.05 6.44 17.26
C LEU A 69 -4.84 7.63 16.69
N LYS A 70 -4.69 7.91 15.40
CA LYS A 70 -5.46 8.97 14.71
C LYS A 70 -6.96 8.74 14.83
N LYS A 71 -7.43 7.50 14.63
CA LYS A 71 -8.85 7.14 14.76
C LYS A 71 -9.34 7.34 16.20
N ASN A 72 -8.57 6.88 17.18
CA ASN A 72 -8.90 7.02 18.60
C ASN A 72 -9.00 8.50 19.02
N LEU A 73 -8.04 9.33 18.62
CA LEU A 73 -8.07 10.77 18.90
C LEU A 73 -9.25 11.47 18.21
N THR A 74 -9.58 11.08 16.98
CA THR A 74 -10.73 11.63 16.25
C THR A 74 -12.05 11.28 16.96
N ASN A 75 -12.20 10.03 17.40
CA ASN A 75 -13.38 9.58 18.15
C ASN A 75 -13.47 10.26 19.51
N ALA A 76 -12.37 10.32 20.26
CA ALA A 76 -12.31 10.98 21.57
C ALA A 76 -12.67 12.46 21.46
N LYS A 77 -12.20 13.16 20.41
CA LYS A 77 -12.57 14.54 20.13
C LYS A 77 -14.08 14.67 19.87
N ALA A 78 -14.68 13.78 19.08
CA ALA A 78 -16.12 13.81 18.80
C ALA A 78 -16.94 13.61 20.08
N ILE A 79 -16.61 12.58 20.88
CA ILE A 79 -17.26 12.29 22.16
C ILE A 79 -17.11 13.47 23.12
N ALA A 80 -15.93 14.08 23.20
CA ALA A 80 -15.70 15.24 24.05
C ALA A 80 -16.56 16.44 23.62
N LEU A 81 -16.69 16.70 22.31
CA LEU A 81 -17.56 17.77 21.81
C LEU A 81 -19.04 17.51 22.13
N GLU A 82 -19.51 16.27 21.98
CA GLU A 82 -20.88 15.88 22.34
C GLU A 82 -21.14 16.03 23.84
N ALA A 83 -20.22 15.56 24.69
CA ALA A 83 -20.33 15.68 26.14
C ALA A 83 -20.33 17.16 26.58
N ILE A 84 -19.43 17.98 26.02
CA ILE A 84 -19.39 19.43 26.28
C ILE A 84 -20.69 20.10 25.84
N ALA A 85 -21.21 19.75 24.66
CA ALA A 85 -22.48 20.30 24.17
C ALA A 85 -23.66 19.93 25.08
N SER A 86 -23.76 18.66 25.52
CA SER A 86 -24.80 18.19 26.44
C SER A 86 -24.77 18.97 27.75
N VAL A 87 -23.59 19.15 28.34
CA VAL A 87 -23.44 19.89 29.60
C VAL A 87 -23.82 21.36 29.39
N LEU A 88 -23.36 22.01 28.32
CA LEU A 88 -23.70 23.41 28.07
C LEU A 88 -25.22 23.59 27.83
N GLU A 89 -25.89 22.63 27.21
CA GLU A 89 -27.34 22.62 27.03
C GLU A 89 -28.08 22.48 28.37
N GLU A 90 -27.61 21.59 29.27
CA GLU A 90 -28.15 21.45 30.64
C GLU A 90 -28.07 22.76 31.44
N TYR A 91 -26.99 23.52 31.26
CA TYR A 91 -26.81 24.83 31.89
C TYR A 91 -27.47 26.00 31.13
N GLY A 92 -28.06 25.75 29.96
CA GLY A 92 -28.67 26.78 29.11
C GLY A 92 -27.69 27.80 28.52
N ILE A 93 -26.43 27.39 28.30
CA ILE A 93 -25.36 28.27 27.81
C ILE A 93 -25.16 28.07 26.31
N ASP A 94 -25.71 28.96 25.49
CA ASP A 94 -25.59 28.87 24.02
C ASP A 94 -24.17 29.19 23.51
N ARG A 95 -23.45 30.06 24.21
CA ARG A 95 -22.13 30.55 23.79
C ARG A 95 -21.24 30.92 24.98
N LEU A 96 -19.97 30.52 24.90
CA LEU A 96 -18.89 30.92 25.80
C LEU A 96 -17.78 31.58 24.97
N ASP A 97 -17.44 32.82 25.28
CA ASP A 97 -16.29 33.49 24.67
C ASP A 97 -15.02 33.21 25.46
N GLY A 98 -13.90 33.04 24.76
CA GLY A 98 -12.61 32.74 25.35
C GLY A 98 -11.59 33.87 25.12
N THR A 99 -10.52 33.86 25.90
CA THR A 99 -9.39 34.80 25.75
C THR A 99 -8.34 34.29 24.75
N ALA A 100 -8.13 32.97 24.69
CA ALA A 100 -7.21 32.32 23.74
C ALA A 100 -7.92 31.68 22.53
N ILE A 101 -9.23 31.49 22.61
CA ILE A 101 -10.09 30.93 21.56
C ILE A 101 -11.30 31.84 21.42
N SER A 102 -11.72 32.12 20.19
CA SER A 102 -12.78 33.11 19.93
C SER A 102 -14.08 32.79 20.67
N SER A 103 -14.57 31.55 20.56
CA SER A 103 -15.76 31.11 21.29
C SER A 103 -16.05 29.62 21.13
N ILE A 104 -16.78 29.05 22.09
CA ILE A 104 -17.52 27.80 21.98
C ILE A 104 -18.99 28.17 21.79
N THR A 105 -19.65 27.57 20.79
CA THR A 105 -21.08 27.80 20.52
C THR A 105 -21.75 26.46 20.30
N ILE A 106 -22.86 26.21 20.98
CA ILE A 106 -23.66 25.00 20.75
C ILE A 106 -24.36 25.16 19.39
N THR A 107 -24.25 24.15 18.54
CA THR A 107 -25.14 24.06 17.37
C THR A 107 -26.28 23.12 17.76
N PRO A 108 -27.56 23.55 17.66
CA PRO A 108 -28.69 22.73 18.06
C PRO A 108 -28.74 21.44 17.26
N GLN A 109 -29.26 20.38 17.89
CA GLN A 109 -29.39 19.06 17.29
C GLN A 109 -30.20 19.14 15.99
N LYS A 110 -29.59 18.76 14.86
CA LYS A 110 -30.26 18.69 13.56
C LYS A 110 -30.56 17.24 13.23
N THR A 111 -31.84 16.88 13.21
CA THR A 111 -32.28 15.57 12.74
C THR A 111 -32.17 15.53 11.21
N LYS A 112 -31.09 14.94 10.68
CA LYS A 112 -31.01 14.60 9.25
C LYS A 112 -31.75 13.28 9.03
N ILE A 113 -32.96 13.36 8.49
CA ILE A 113 -33.68 12.19 7.96
C ILE A 113 -32.94 11.76 6.69
N LYS A 114 -32.21 10.65 6.75
CA LYS A 114 -31.68 9.96 5.56
C LYS A 114 -32.66 8.85 5.22
N GLU A 115 -33.45 9.05 4.17
CA GLU A 115 -34.23 7.97 3.54
C GLU A 115 -33.25 7.06 2.79
N SER A 116 -32.80 5.98 3.44
CA SER A 116 -32.10 4.90 2.76
C SER A 116 -33.12 3.94 2.15
N LEU A 117 -33.27 3.99 0.82
CA LEU A 117 -34.06 3.02 0.07
C LEU A 117 -33.30 1.69 0.03
N SER A 118 -33.70 0.71 0.84
CA SER A 118 -33.25 -0.68 0.68
C SER A 118 -34.13 -1.37 -0.35
N ILE A 119 -33.56 -1.75 -1.49
CA ILE A 119 -34.22 -2.56 -2.51
C ILE A 119 -34.36 -3.99 -1.95
N LEU A 120 -35.55 -4.37 -1.49
CA LEU A 120 -35.83 -5.72 -1.00
C LEU A 120 -35.96 -6.74 -2.14
N ASP A 121 -36.49 -6.32 -3.29
CA ASP A 121 -36.75 -7.18 -4.44
C ASP A 121 -36.24 -6.51 -5.74
N PRO A 122 -35.00 -6.83 -6.15
CA PRO A 122 -34.43 -6.30 -7.38
C PRO A 122 -35.15 -6.79 -8.64
N ASP A 123 -35.73 -8.00 -8.62
CA ASP A 123 -36.39 -8.59 -9.80
C ASP A 123 -37.71 -7.89 -10.13
N ALA A 124 -38.47 -7.50 -9.10
CA ALA A 124 -39.67 -6.70 -9.28
C ALA A 124 -39.36 -5.30 -9.83
N LEU A 125 -38.26 -4.67 -9.38
CA LEU A 125 -37.84 -3.35 -9.88
C LEU A 125 -37.31 -3.38 -11.31
N ILE A 126 -36.61 -4.45 -11.69
CA ILE A 126 -36.17 -4.68 -13.07
C ILE A 126 -37.40 -4.84 -13.99
N LYS A 127 -38.42 -5.61 -13.57
CA LYS A 127 -39.68 -5.77 -14.33
C LYS A 127 -40.50 -4.47 -14.41
N LEU A 128 -40.42 -3.63 -13.40
CA LEU A 128 -41.05 -2.29 -13.37
C LEU A 128 -40.26 -1.23 -14.15
N GLY A 129 -39.13 -1.59 -14.76
CA GLY A 129 -38.36 -0.71 -15.65
C GLY A 129 -37.31 0.17 -14.97
N TYR A 130 -37.01 -0.05 -13.69
CA TYR A 130 -35.99 0.69 -12.95
C TYR A 130 -34.61 0.01 -13.06
N PHE A 131 -34.13 -0.20 -14.29
CA PHE A 131 -32.79 -0.72 -14.53
C PHE A 131 -32.03 0.13 -15.55
N LYS A 132 -30.70 0.15 -15.43
CA LYS A 132 -29.79 0.72 -16.44
C LYS A 132 -29.15 -0.45 -17.17
N ALA A 133 -29.43 -0.60 -18.47
CA ALA A 133 -28.77 -1.62 -19.30
C ALA A 133 -27.28 -1.23 -19.45
N VAL A 134 -26.43 -1.85 -18.64
CA VAL A 134 -24.97 -1.76 -18.77
C VAL A 134 -24.53 -3.03 -19.47
N VAL A 135 -23.70 -2.88 -20.51
CA VAL A 135 -23.13 -4.01 -21.25
C VAL A 135 -22.19 -4.76 -20.30
N ASP A 136 -22.38 -6.06 -20.18
CA ASP A 136 -21.53 -6.93 -19.39
C ASP A 136 -20.23 -7.20 -20.17
N GLU A 137 -19.18 -6.49 -19.80
CA GLU A 137 -17.85 -6.60 -20.42
C GLU A 137 -17.24 -8.00 -20.26
N ASP A 138 -17.61 -8.75 -19.22
CA ASP A 138 -17.05 -10.08 -18.97
C ASP A 138 -17.78 -11.16 -19.78
N ALA A 139 -19.09 -11.05 -19.93
CA ALA A 139 -19.85 -11.90 -20.86
C ALA A 139 -19.42 -11.69 -22.32
N VAL A 140 -19.10 -10.45 -22.72
CA VAL A 140 -18.58 -10.14 -24.06
C VAL A 140 -17.19 -10.74 -24.27
N LYS A 141 -16.30 -10.71 -23.26
CA LYS A 141 -14.97 -11.36 -23.33
C LYS A 141 -15.07 -12.89 -23.44
N GLU A 142 -16.08 -13.50 -22.81
CA GLU A 142 -16.31 -14.95 -22.91
C GLU A 142 -16.93 -15.34 -24.25
N ALA A 143 -17.89 -14.57 -24.76
CA ALA A 143 -18.48 -14.78 -26.08
C ALA A 143 -17.44 -14.65 -27.21
N MET A 144 -16.45 -13.76 -27.07
CA MET A 144 -15.32 -13.64 -28.00
C MET A 144 -14.42 -14.88 -28.09
N LYS A 145 -14.50 -15.85 -27.17
CA LYS A 145 -13.75 -17.11 -27.26
C LYS A 145 -14.44 -18.16 -28.15
N THR A 146 -15.70 -17.95 -28.50
CA THR A 146 -16.52 -18.90 -29.28
C THR A 146 -16.59 -18.44 -30.74
N LEU A 147 -16.32 -19.37 -31.66
CA LEU A 147 -16.10 -19.09 -33.09
C LEU A 147 -17.29 -18.39 -33.80
N GLU A 148 -18.53 -18.64 -33.35
CA GLU A 148 -19.75 -18.12 -33.98
C GLU A 148 -20.14 -16.70 -33.53
N SER A 149 -19.64 -16.21 -32.39
CA SER A 149 -19.94 -14.86 -31.87
C SER A 149 -18.84 -13.84 -32.16
N MET A 150 -17.69 -14.29 -32.68
CA MET A 150 -16.59 -13.42 -33.12
C MET A 150 -17.01 -12.46 -34.24
N ASP A 151 -17.72 -12.95 -35.28
CA ASP A 151 -18.08 -12.16 -36.47
C ASP A 151 -19.06 -11.00 -36.20
N GLU A 152 -19.90 -11.12 -35.16
CA GLU A 152 -20.88 -10.09 -34.78
C GLU A 152 -20.28 -9.07 -33.79
N ILE A 153 -19.40 -9.53 -32.89
CA ILE A 153 -18.78 -8.68 -31.86
C ILE A 153 -17.60 -7.89 -32.45
N ASP A 154 -16.84 -8.44 -33.40
CA ASP A 154 -15.72 -7.76 -34.07
C ASP A 154 -16.15 -6.48 -34.79
N ARG A 155 -17.40 -6.39 -35.26
CA ARG A 155 -17.91 -5.15 -35.89
C ARG A 155 -18.04 -3.98 -34.93
N HIS A 156 -18.06 -4.25 -33.62
CA HIS A 156 -18.32 -3.25 -32.58
C HIS A 156 -17.20 -3.13 -31.54
N THR A 157 -16.09 -3.86 -31.69
CA THR A 157 -14.96 -3.84 -30.74
C THR A 157 -13.62 -3.70 -31.46
N GLN A 158 -12.75 -2.85 -30.92
CA GLN A 158 -11.37 -2.72 -31.38
C GLN A 158 -10.45 -3.34 -30.33
N ILE A 159 -9.88 -4.50 -30.66
CA ILE A 159 -8.94 -5.20 -29.78
C ILE A 159 -7.53 -4.71 -30.11
N GLU A 160 -6.99 -3.84 -29.27
CA GLU A 160 -5.57 -3.48 -29.32
C GLU A 160 -4.78 -4.49 -28.46
N VAL A 161 -4.10 -5.42 -29.12
CA VAL A 161 -3.26 -6.42 -28.45
C VAL A 161 -1.91 -5.76 -28.11
N GLU A 162 -1.86 -5.10 -26.96
CA GLU A 162 -0.61 -4.57 -26.43
C GLU A 162 0.26 -5.71 -25.87
N LYS A 163 1.40 -5.97 -26.49
CA LYS A 163 2.41 -6.89 -25.96
C LYS A 163 3.18 -6.21 -24.83
N VAL A 164 2.66 -6.30 -23.61
CA VAL A 164 3.37 -5.81 -22.42
C VAL A 164 4.52 -6.77 -22.08
N LEU A 165 5.75 -6.34 -22.34
CA LEU A 165 6.98 -7.03 -21.92
C LEU A 165 7.16 -6.86 -20.41
N ILE A 166 6.80 -7.89 -19.65
CA ILE A 166 7.04 -7.91 -18.20
C ILE A 166 8.54 -8.17 -17.96
N PRO A 167 9.28 -7.27 -17.29
CA PRO A 167 10.70 -7.47 -17.03
C PRO A 167 10.95 -8.62 -16.03
N SER A 168 12.09 -9.30 -16.17
CA SER A 168 12.52 -10.36 -15.27
C SER A 168 12.63 -9.89 -13.83
N LYS A 169 12.13 -10.69 -12.89
CA LYS A 169 12.18 -10.44 -11.43
C LYS A 169 13.02 -11.50 -10.72
N ILE A 170 13.81 -11.09 -9.74
CA ILE A 170 14.57 -12.00 -8.88
C ILE A 170 13.65 -12.52 -7.77
N LYS A 171 13.71 -13.83 -7.49
CA LYS A 171 13.05 -14.46 -6.33
C LYS A 171 14.12 -14.84 -5.30
N ILE A 172 14.01 -14.29 -4.09
CA ILE A 172 14.91 -14.62 -2.97
C ILE A 172 14.20 -15.67 -2.10
N ASN A 173 14.82 -16.84 -1.93
CA ASN A 173 14.31 -17.91 -1.07
C ASN A 173 15.18 -18.02 0.18
N SER A 174 14.71 -17.50 1.31
CA SER A 174 15.44 -17.57 2.57
C SER A 174 15.37 -18.98 3.17
N LYS A 175 16.47 -19.48 3.75
CA LYS A 175 16.49 -20.77 4.46
C LYS A 175 15.65 -20.67 5.74
N ARG A 176 14.86 -21.70 6.03
CA ARG A 176 13.76 -21.71 7.02
C ARG A 176 14.17 -21.47 8.50
N ASN A 177 15.43 -21.16 8.83
CA ASN A 177 15.87 -21.11 10.23
C ASN A 177 17.20 -20.37 10.53
N GLN A 178 17.46 -19.19 9.95
CA GLN A 178 18.60 -18.37 10.38
C GLN A 178 18.14 -17.20 11.25
N LYS A 179 18.53 -17.23 12.53
CA LYS A 179 18.44 -16.06 13.41
C LYS A 179 19.28 -14.94 12.78
N ASN A 180 18.73 -13.72 12.70
CA ASN A 180 19.32 -12.47 12.17
C ASN A 180 20.71 -12.06 12.71
N HIS A 181 21.39 -12.89 13.50
CA HIS A 181 22.68 -12.57 14.10
C HIS A 181 23.88 -13.17 13.32
N GLN A 182 23.72 -14.33 12.68
CA GLN A 182 24.79 -14.96 11.88
C GLN A 182 24.96 -14.30 10.51
N ALA A 183 23.85 -13.79 9.95
CA ALA A 183 23.84 -13.04 8.69
C ALA A 183 24.73 -11.79 8.75
N SER A 184 24.69 -11.05 9.86
CA SER A 184 25.48 -9.82 10.02
C SER A 184 27.00 -10.05 10.12
N GLU A 185 27.44 -11.17 10.68
CA GLU A 185 28.88 -11.47 10.82
C GLU A 185 29.52 -11.89 9.48
N LEU A 186 28.78 -12.66 8.66
CA LEU A 186 29.22 -13.08 7.33
C LEU A 186 29.32 -11.91 6.34
N LEU A 187 28.47 -10.89 6.49
CA LEU A 187 28.45 -9.71 5.63
C LEU A 187 29.54 -8.69 5.98
N ASN A 188 29.89 -8.55 7.26
CA ASN A 188 31.02 -7.70 7.67
C ASN A 188 32.35 -8.21 7.13
N LEU A 189 32.51 -9.53 6.93
CA LEU A 189 33.67 -10.13 6.28
C LEU A 189 33.76 -9.76 4.79
N VAL A 190 32.61 -9.56 4.12
CA VAL A 190 32.55 -9.15 2.72
C VAL A 190 32.96 -7.69 2.57
N ASP A 191 32.49 -6.79 3.44
CA ASP A 191 32.82 -5.36 3.37
C ASP A 191 34.23 -5.03 3.89
N SER A 192 34.76 -5.79 4.87
CA SER A 192 36.10 -5.54 5.45
C SER A 192 37.26 -6.03 4.57
N GLN A 193 37.03 -6.97 3.66
CA GLN A 193 38.06 -7.47 2.74
C GLN A 193 38.24 -6.61 1.48
N GLU A 194 37.48 -5.53 1.30
CA GLU A 194 37.75 -4.50 0.28
C GLU A 194 38.80 -3.46 0.74
N ALA A 195 39.29 -3.55 1.98
CA ALA A 195 40.25 -2.61 2.56
C ALA A 195 41.71 -3.13 2.63
N ALA A 196 42.05 -4.20 1.90
CA ALA A 196 43.41 -4.77 1.84
C ALA A 196 43.88 -4.98 0.41
#